data_AF-A0A0H5QH41-F1
#
_entry.id   AF-A0A0H5QH41-F1
#
_cell.length_a   1.000
_cell.length_b   1.000
_cell.length_c   1.000
_cell.angle_alpha   90.00
_cell.angle_beta   90.00
_cell.angle_gamma   90.00
#
_symmetry.space_group_name_H-M   'P 1'
#
loop_
_entity.id
_entity.type
_entity.pdbx_description
1 polymer ?
#
loop_
_entity_poly.entity_id
_entity_poly.type
_entity_poly.pdbx_seq_one_letter_code
_entity_poly.pdbx_strand_id
1 'polypeptide(L)'
;MKYSKDKRDIFYRRAKELGYRARSAFKLLQIDKAFNLLDGVINAVDLCAAPGSWSQVLSNRIGPNNGRIVAVDLQEMSPIDGVTQLQGDITRRSTADAIISLFEGNLADIVVCDGAPDVTG
;
A
#
# COMPACT_ATOMS: atom_id res chain seq x y z
N MET A 1 8.88 -16.39 -27.37
CA MET A 1 8.50 -15.92 -26.03
C MET A 1 7.33 -14.93 -26.11
N LYS A 2 6.07 -15.38 -26.00
CA LYS A 2 4.86 -14.51 -25.93
C LYS A 2 4.07 -14.66 -24.61
N TYR A 3 4.41 -15.65 -23.78
CA TYR A 3 3.64 -16.06 -22.60
C TYR A 3 3.55 -15.03 -21.44
N SER A 4 4.49 -14.08 -21.32
CA SER A 4 4.51 -13.16 -20.16
C SER A 4 3.63 -11.93 -20.34
N LYS A 5 3.42 -11.42 -21.57
CA LYS A 5 2.56 -10.25 -21.80
C LYS A 5 1.10 -10.58 -21.51
N ASP A 6 0.62 -11.73 -21.97
CA ASP A 6 -0.78 -12.16 -21.77
C ASP A 6 -1.11 -12.35 -20.28
N LYS A 7 -0.19 -12.96 -19.51
CA LYS A 7 -0.36 -13.08 -18.05
C LYS A 7 -0.37 -11.72 -17.35
N ARG A 8 0.54 -10.80 -17.73
CA ARG A 8 0.56 -9.44 -17.15
C ARG A 8 -0.77 -8.71 -17.39
N ASP A 9 -1.34 -8.91 -18.57
CA ASP A 9 -2.60 -8.31 -18.97
C ASP A 9 -3.81 -8.92 -18.22
N ILE A 10 -3.80 -10.23 -17.93
CA ILE A 10 -4.83 -10.88 -17.09
C ILE A 10 -4.88 -10.25 -15.69
N PHE A 11 -3.74 -10.08 -15.03
CA PHE A 11 -3.72 -9.48 -13.69
C PHE A 11 -4.10 -8.00 -13.72
N TYR A 12 -3.75 -7.29 -14.78
CA TYR A 12 -4.19 -5.89 -14.93
C TYR A 12 -5.71 -5.78 -15.08
N ARG A 13 -6.32 -6.58 -15.95
CA ARG A 13 -7.77 -6.64 -16.12
C ARG A 13 -8.47 -7.04 -14.82
N ARG A 14 -7.99 -8.07 -14.16
CA ARG A 14 -8.55 -8.53 -12.87
C ARG A 14 -8.42 -7.48 -11.77
N ALA A 15 -7.33 -6.72 -11.73
CA ALA A 15 -7.19 -5.61 -10.77
C ALA A 15 -8.29 -4.58 -10.98
N LYS A 16 -8.53 -4.17 -12.23
CA LYS A 16 -9.61 -3.23 -12.57
C LYS A 16 -11.00 -3.77 -12.22
N GLU A 17 -11.29 -5.02 -12.54
CA GLU A 17 -12.56 -5.68 -12.21
C GLU A 17 -12.83 -5.69 -10.70
N LEU A 18 -11.78 -5.84 -9.89
CA LEU A 18 -11.85 -5.80 -8.42
C LEU A 18 -11.68 -4.40 -7.83
N GLY A 19 -11.58 -3.35 -8.67
CA GLY A 19 -11.42 -1.97 -8.22
C GLY A 19 -10.03 -1.59 -7.70
N TYR A 20 -9.02 -2.45 -7.87
CA TYR A 20 -7.64 -2.14 -7.52
C TYR A 20 -6.95 -1.25 -8.56
N ARG A 21 -6.22 -0.24 -8.09
CA ARG A 21 -5.51 0.74 -8.92
C ARG A 21 -4.35 0.14 -9.70
N ALA A 22 -3.74 -0.92 -9.18
CA ALA A 22 -2.65 -1.63 -9.84
C ALA A 22 -2.67 -3.12 -9.51
N ARG A 23 -2.10 -3.91 -10.42
CA ARG A 23 -1.93 -5.36 -10.25
C ARG A 23 -0.96 -5.75 -9.12
N SER A 24 -0.18 -4.81 -8.60
CA SER A 24 0.68 -5.03 -7.43
C SER A 24 -0.12 -5.35 -6.17
N ALA A 25 -1.40 -4.98 -6.08
CA ALA A 25 -2.30 -5.40 -4.98
C ALA A 25 -2.28 -6.93 -4.76
N PHE A 26 -2.18 -7.71 -5.83
CA PHE A 26 -2.13 -9.18 -5.72
C PHE A 26 -0.89 -9.69 -5.00
N LYS A 27 0.23 -8.96 -5.02
CA LYS A 27 1.43 -9.33 -4.26
C LYS A 27 1.13 -9.34 -2.77
N LEU A 28 0.60 -8.23 -2.25
CA LEU A 28 0.27 -8.11 -0.83
C LEU A 28 -0.82 -9.09 -0.41
N LEU A 29 -1.86 -9.28 -1.25
CA LEU A 29 -2.90 -10.29 -1.00
C LEU A 29 -2.34 -11.71 -0.94
N GLN A 30 -1.36 -12.05 -1.78
CA GLN A 30 -0.72 -13.37 -1.78
C GLN A 30 0.18 -13.55 -0.56
N ILE A 31 0.95 -12.52 -0.19
CA ILE A 31 1.79 -12.53 1.01
C ILE A 31 0.92 -12.68 2.25
N ASP A 32 -0.14 -11.87 2.38
CA ASP A 32 -1.10 -11.96 3.47
C ASP A 32 -1.71 -13.36 3.56
N LYS A 33 -2.18 -13.92 2.44
CA LYS A 33 -2.73 -15.28 2.42
C LYS A 33 -1.72 -16.36 2.86
N ALA A 34 -0.43 -16.17 2.56
CA ALA A 34 0.60 -17.16 2.86
C ALA A 34 1.07 -17.10 4.32
N PHE A 35 1.07 -15.91 4.92
CA PHE A 35 1.68 -15.67 6.23
C PHE A 35 0.71 -15.16 7.30
N ASN A 36 -0.58 -14.97 6.96
CA ASN A 36 -1.55 -14.23 7.78
C ASN A 36 -0.98 -12.87 8.23
N LEU A 37 -0.28 -12.21 7.32
CA LEU A 37 0.56 -11.05 7.63
C LEU A 37 -0.24 -9.89 8.26
N LEU A 38 -1.49 -9.71 7.82
CA LEU A 38 -2.33 -8.60 8.27
C LEU A 38 -3.30 -9.00 9.39
N ASP A 39 -3.20 -10.23 9.92
CA ASP A 39 -4.02 -10.67 11.04
C ASP A 39 -3.64 -9.92 12.33
N GLY A 40 -4.63 -9.37 13.02
CA GLY A 40 -4.43 -8.57 14.23
C GLY A 40 -3.76 -7.19 14.04
N VAL A 41 -3.46 -6.77 12.79
CA VAL A 41 -2.88 -5.46 12.50
C VAL A 41 -3.93 -4.36 12.66
N ILE A 42 -3.60 -3.31 13.41
CA ILE A 42 -4.45 -2.12 13.63
C ILE A 42 -3.78 -0.88 13.04
N ASN A 43 -2.46 -0.76 13.12
CA ASN A 43 -1.70 0.39 12.67
C ASN A 43 -0.74 -0.01 11.53
N ALA A 44 -0.95 0.53 10.34
CA ALA A 44 -0.12 0.21 9.17
C ALA A 44 0.45 1.45 8.48
N VAL A 45 1.69 1.33 8.00
CA VAL A 45 2.34 2.33 7.15
C VAL A 45 2.64 1.72 5.77
N ASP A 46 2.25 2.41 4.70
CA ASP A 46 2.56 2.05 3.30
C ASP A 46 3.52 3.10 2.71
N LEU A 47 4.78 2.70 2.47
CA LEU A 47 5.81 3.57 1.92
C LEU A 47 5.94 3.38 0.41
N CYS A 48 6.22 4.46 -0.31
CA CYS A 48 6.24 4.49 -1.78
C CYS A 48 4.91 3.97 -2.35
N ALA A 49 3.81 4.46 -1.79
CA ALA A 49 2.49 3.89 -1.97
C ALA A 49 1.87 4.14 -3.35
N ALA A 50 2.31 5.15 -4.12
CA ALA A 50 1.65 5.53 -5.36
C ALA A 50 1.63 4.38 -6.40
N PRO A 51 0.48 4.07 -7.02
CA PRO A 51 -0.79 4.81 -7.02
C PRO A 51 -1.77 4.47 -5.88
N GLY A 52 -1.39 3.62 -4.92
CA GLY A 52 -2.15 3.32 -3.70
C GLY A 52 -2.75 1.90 -3.67
N SER A 53 -2.26 0.98 -4.50
CA SER A 53 -2.88 -0.35 -4.60
C SER A 53 -2.68 -1.22 -3.35
N TRP A 54 -1.56 -1.07 -2.64
CA TRP A 54 -1.33 -1.74 -1.34
C TRP A 54 -2.13 -1.05 -0.24
N SER A 55 -2.19 0.27 -0.23
CA SER A 55 -3.10 1.05 0.63
C SER A 55 -4.57 0.61 0.51
N GLN A 56 -5.06 0.28 -0.70
CA GLN A 56 -6.40 -0.30 -0.88
C GLN A 56 -6.54 -1.67 -0.21
N VAL A 57 -5.51 -2.52 -0.29
CA VAL A 57 -5.52 -3.83 0.38
C VAL A 57 -5.52 -3.65 1.89
N LEU A 58 -4.69 -2.76 2.42
CA LEU A 58 -4.65 -2.43 3.85
C LEU A 58 -6.01 -1.89 4.33
N SER A 59 -6.61 -0.93 3.62
CA SER A 59 -7.93 -0.38 3.97
C SER A 59 -9.01 -1.45 4.05
N ASN A 60 -9.06 -2.36 3.07
CA ASN A 60 -10.03 -3.46 3.07
C ASN A 60 -9.82 -4.46 4.22
N ARG A 61 -8.60 -4.64 4.73
CA ARG A 61 -8.26 -5.63 5.77
C ARG A 61 -8.31 -5.07 7.18
N ILE A 62 -7.84 -3.84 7.36
CA ILE A 62 -7.64 -3.19 8.65
C ILE A 62 -8.81 -2.23 8.97
N GLY A 63 -9.39 -1.59 7.94
CA GLY A 63 -10.50 -0.64 8.09
C GLY A 63 -11.69 -1.18 8.90
N PRO A 64 -12.14 -2.43 8.70
CA PRO A 64 -13.23 -3.01 9.51
C PRO A 64 -12.95 -3.06 11.01
N ASN A 65 -11.69 -3.06 11.43
CA ASN A 65 -11.27 -3.04 12.83
C ASN A 65 -11.00 -1.62 13.35
N ASN A 66 -11.42 -0.60 12.59
CA ASN A 66 -11.21 0.82 12.90
C ASN A 66 -9.73 1.18 13.09
N GLY A 67 -8.85 0.51 12.35
CA GLY A 67 -7.42 0.74 12.37
C GLY A 67 -6.97 1.98 11.59
N ARG A 68 -5.71 2.35 11.78
CA ARG A 68 -5.10 3.56 11.22
C ARG A 68 -4.10 3.18 10.14
N ILE A 69 -4.23 3.80 8.97
CA ILE A 69 -3.37 3.53 7.83
C ILE A 69 -2.79 4.85 7.34
N VAL A 70 -1.46 4.93 7.27
CA VAL A 70 -0.74 6.08 6.74
C VAL A 70 0.01 5.66 5.48
N ALA A 71 -0.29 6.28 4.36
CA ALA A 71 0.38 6.03 3.09
C ALA A 71 1.24 7.23 2.68
N VAL A 72 2.48 6.97 2.27
CA VAL A 72 3.46 8.02 1.95
C VAL A 72 4.07 7.79 0.58
N ASP A 73 4.07 8.83 -0.25
CA ASP A 73 4.76 8.84 -1.53
C ASP A 73 5.21 10.27 -1.90
N LEU A 74 6.18 10.39 -2.81
CA LEU A 74 6.54 11.66 -3.42
C LEU A 74 5.44 12.17 -4.37
N GLN A 75 4.75 11.22 -5.02
CA GLN A 75 3.67 11.49 -5.95
C GLN A 75 2.34 11.62 -5.24
N GLU A 76 1.49 12.52 -5.73
CA GLU A 76 0.11 12.61 -5.27
C GLU A 76 -0.66 11.34 -5.64
N MET A 77 -1.55 10.92 -4.74
CA MET A 77 -2.45 9.79 -4.96
C MET A 77 -3.89 10.27 -4.81
N SER A 78 -4.81 9.65 -5.56
CA SER A 78 -6.22 9.89 -5.30
C SER A 78 -6.60 9.40 -3.90
N PRO A 79 -7.54 10.04 -3.19
CA PRO A 79 -7.98 9.62 -1.85
C PRO A 79 -8.44 8.15 -1.82
N ILE A 80 -8.16 7.47 -0.71
CA ILE A 80 -8.62 6.11 -0.42
C ILE A 80 -9.31 6.17 0.94
N ASP A 81 -10.52 5.64 1.02
CA ASP A 81 -11.29 5.65 2.27
C ASP A 81 -10.54 4.91 3.39
N GLY A 82 -10.57 5.47 4.60
CA GLY A 82 -9.83 4.95 5.76
C GLY A 82 -8.31 5.07 5.68
N VAL A 83 -7.73 5.79 4.72
CA VAL A 83 -6.27 5.98 4.59
C VAL A 83 -5.90 7.45 4.66
N THR A 84 -5.04 7.80 5.60
CA THR A 84 -4.38 9.12 5.63
C THR A 84 -3.20 9.11 4.66
N GLN A 85 -3.20 10.04 3.71
CA GLN A 85 -2.16 10.13 2.68
C GLN A 85 -1.25 11.33 2.97
N LEU A 86 0.05 11.09 3.00
CA LEU A 86 1.07 12.13 3.11
C LEU A 86 1.89 12.17 1.84
N GLN A 87 1.99 13.34 1.22
CA GLN A 87 2.95 13.56 0.15
C GLN A 87 4.28 13.97 0.79
N GLY A 88 5.32 13.15 0.64
CA GLY A 88 6.59 13.41 1.29
C GLY A 88 7.70 12.44 0.90
N ASP A 89 8.93 12.91 1.08
CA ASP A 89 10.13 12.12 0.90
C ASP A 89 10.41 11.29 2.16
N ILE A 90 10.41 9.97 2.02
CA ILE A 90 10.61 9.02 3.12
C ILE A 90 12.02 9.08 3.74
N THR A 91 12.99 9.70 3.05
CA THR A 91 14.35 9.92 3.58
C THR A 91 14.42 11.11 4.53
N ARG A 92 13.37 11.93 4.61
CA ARG A 92 13.31 13.13 5.44
C ARG A 92 12.77 12.80 6.82
N ARG A 93 13.47 13.26 7.85
CA ARG A 93 13.03 13.13 9.25
C ARG A 93 11.65 13.75 9.48
N SER A 94 11.36 14.89 8.85
CA SER A 94 10.05 15.55 8.92
C SER A 94 8.91 14.64 8.47
N THR A 95 9.13 13.80 7.45
CA THR A 95 8.13 12.84 6.96
C THR A 95 7.92 11.74 7.98
N ALA A 96 9.01 11.20 8.56
CA ALA A 96 8.91 10.22 9.63
C ALA A 96 8.17 10.77 10.86
N ASP A 97 8.50 11.98 11.30
CA ASP A 97 7.84 12.64 12.43
C ASP A 97 6.34 12.86 12.16
N ALA A 98 5.99 13.25 10.93
CA ALA A 98 4.59 13.39 10.51
C ALA A 98 3.84 12.05 10.56
N ILE A 99 4.42 10.96 10.05
CA ILE A 99 3.84 9.61 10.14
C ILE A 99 3.62 9.22 11.61
N ILE A 100 4.64 9.37 12.46
CA ILE A 100 4.57 9.00 13.88
C ILE A 100 3.46 9.77 14.60
N SER A 101 3.32 11.07 14.31
CA SER A 101 2.30 11.92 14.94
C SER A 101 0.87 11.44 14.67
N LEU A 102 0.61 10.80 13.52
CA LEU A 102 -0.71 10.30 13.13
C LEU A 102 -1.15 9.05 13.91
N PHE A 103 -0.22 8.36 14.57
CA PHE A 103 -0.54 7.19 15.38
C PHE A 103 -0.85 7.53 16.86
N GLU A 104 -0.80 8.81 17.23
CA GLU A 104 -1.17 9.32 18.56
C GLU A 104 -0.46 8.59 19.71
N GLY A 105 0.84 8.35 19.56
CA GLY A 105 1.67 7.67 20.56
C GLY A 105 1.69 6.14 20.46
N ASN A 106 0.90 5.53 19.57
CA ASN A 106 1.01 4.12 19.25
C ASN A 106 2.09 3.86 18.21
N LEU A 107 2.65 2.64 18.21
CA LEU A 107 3.56 2.19 17.17
C LEU A 107 2.78 1.64 15.97
N ALA A 108 3.41 1.68 14.80
CA ALA A 108 2.95 0.90 13.66
C ALA A 108 3.19 -0.59 13.93
N ASP A 109 2.17 -1.42 13.70
CA ASP A 109 2.28 -2.88 13.78
C ASP A 109 3.01 -3.42 12.55
N ILE A 110 2.82 -2.75 11.41
CA ILE A 110 3.44 -3.12 10.14
C ILE A 110 3.84 -1.91 9.30
N VAL A 111 4.98 -2.03 8.63
CA VAL A 111 5.43 -1.13 7.58
C VAL A 111 5.63 -1.94 6.31
N VAL A 112 4.98 -1.53 5.21
CA VAL A 112 5.06 -2.20 3.91
C VAL A 112 5.60 -1.22 2.85
N CYS A 113 6.24 -1.75 1.80
CA CYS A 113 6.76 -0.97 0.69
C CYS A 113 6.83 -1.83 -0.59
N ASP A 114 6.20 -1.37 -1.68
CA ASP A 114 6.36 -1.94 -3.05
C ASP A 114 7.09 -0.98 -3.99
N GLY A 115 7.82 -0.01 -3.43
CA GLY A 115 8.59 0.97 -4.18
C GLY A 115 9.68 0.31 -5.03
N ALA A 116 9.69 0.62 -6.32
CA ALA A 116 10.73 0.23 -7.24
C ALA A 116 11.09 1.42 -8.14
N PRO A 117 12.37 1.67 -8.43
CA PRO A 117 12.76 2.72 -9.36
C PRO A 117 12.29 2.39 -10.78
N ASP A 118 12.12 3.43 -11.61
CA ASP A 118 11.90 3.25 -13.03
C ASP A 118 13.08 2.48 -13.64
N VAL A 119 12.76 1.39 -14.32
CA VAL A 119 13.77 0.60 -15.03
C VAL A 119 14.16 1.33 -16.30
N THR A 120 15.41 1.82 -16.36
CA THR A 120 16.00 2.28 -17.62
C THR A 120 16.29 1.05 -18.48
N GLY A 121 15.35 0.72 -19.36
CA GLY A 121 15.48 -0.36 -20.34
C GLY A 121 16.04 0.12 -21.67
#